data_AF-A0A9P4MQT9-F1
#
_entry.id   AF-A0A9P4MQT9-F1
#
_cell.length_a   1.000
_cell.length_b   1.000
_cell.length_c   1.000
_cell.angle_alpha   90.00
_cell.angle_beta   90.00
_cell.angle_gamma   90.00
#
_symmetry.space_group_name_H-M   'P 1'
#
loop_
_entity.id
_entity.type
_entity.pdbx_description
1 polymer ?
#
loop_
_entity_poly.entity_id
_entity_poly.type
_entity_poly.pdbx_seq_one_letter_code
_entity_poly.pdbx_strand_id
1 'polypeptide(L)'
;MDGARNLAPRPGVCGMKPWETIALVIGDKKFDVTATPTKHLPGGECTGFIITAPEFGQTNGLPNAVYFSGDTIYIPELAQIAKKFHISVALFNLGCAKAPVSDPPLQITMDGKQAARLFDEIKADVLVPIHFEGWGHFYEGKQGLQKSFKEEGIEDKICWLTPGVEKRIL
;
A
#
# COMPACT_ATOMS: atom_id res chain seq x y z
N MET A 1 -7.32 18.82 -1.03
CA MET A 1 -7.71 17.46 -1.45
C MET A 1 -8.64 17.60 -2.62
N ASP A 2 -7.99 17.66 -3.76
CA ASP A 2 -8.58 17.79 -5.09
C ASP A 2 -9.55 16.64 -5.35
N GLY A 3 -9.24 15.41 -4.93
CA GLY A 3 -10.14 14.26 -5.09
C GLY A 3 -11.53 14.49 -4.48
N ALA A 4 -11.59 14.86 -3.21
CA ALA A 4 -12.87 15.13 -2.52
C ALA A 4 -13.61 16.34 -3.11
N ARG A 5 -12.86 17.39 -3.49
CA ARG A 5 -13.42 18.57 -4.16
C ARG A 5 -14.04 18.23 -5.51
N ASN A 6 -13.35 17.42 -6.31
CA ASN A 6 -13.77 17.03 -7.66
C ASN A 6 -14.96 16.07 -7.66
N LEU A 7 -15.12 15.30 -6.58
CA LEU A 7 -16.25 14.40 -6.39
C LEU A 7 -17.42 15.05 -5.66
N ALA A 8 -17.28 16.27 -5.15
CA ALA A 8 -18.38 16.99 -4.53
C ALA A 8 -19.50 17.31 -5.56
N PRO A 9 -20.79 17.30 -5.17
CA PRO A 9 -21.32 17.05 -3.82
C PRO A 9 -21.73 15.59 -3.59
N ARG A 10 -21.11 14.60 -4.26
CA ARG A 10 -21.51 13.19 -4.11
C ARG A 10 -21.44 12.79 -2.64
N PRO A 11 -22.53 12.22 -2.08
CA PRO A 11 -22.51 11.74 -0.70
C PRO A 11 -21.50 10.59 -0.55
N GLY A 12 -20.97 10.41 0.66
CA GLY A 12 -20.05 9.31 0.97
C GLY A 12 -18.61 9.51 0.47
N VAL A 13 -18.22 10.75 0.18
CA VAL A 13 -16.83 11.09 -0.17
C VAL A 13 -16.16 11.75 1.03
N CYS A 14 -15.02 11.20 1.46
CA CYS A 14 -14.18 11.78 2.50
C CYS A 14 -12.75 11.90 1.97
N GLY A 15 -12.25 13.13 1.86
CA GLY A 15 -10.81 13.35 1.65
C GLY A 15 -10.12 13.24 3.01
N MET A 16 -8.99 12.54 3.07
CA MET A 16 -8.22 12.35 4.30
C MET A 16 -6.77 12.85 4.15
N LYS A 17 -6.30 13.62 5.13
CA LYS A 17 -4.88 14.01 5.23
C LYS A 17 -4.04 12.81 5.69
N PRO A 18 -2.74 12.77 5.38
CA PRO A 18 -1.85 11.75 5.94
C PRO A 18 -1.98 11.65 7.46
N TRP A 19 -2.09 10.41 7.95
CA TRP A 19 -2.28 10.03 9.35
C TRP A 19 -3.63 10.40 9.98
N GLU A 20 -4.55 10.97 9.21
CA GLU A 20 -5.93 11.14 9.65
C GLU A 20 -6.62 9.77 9.71
N THR A 21 -7.40 9.55 10.77
CA THR A 21 -8.19 8.35 10.97
C THR A 21 -9.67 8.70 10.96
N ILE A 22 -10.46 7.96 10.19
CA ILE A 22 -11.92 8.01 10.23
C ILE A 22 -12.46 6.66 10.69
N ALA A 23 -13.55 6.70 11.46
CA ALA A 23 -14.30 5.51 11.81
C ALA A 23 -15.39 5.26 10.77
N LEU A 24 -15.51 4.01 10.33
CA LEU A 24 -16.57 3.54 9.44
C LEU A 24 -17.33 2.43 10.14
N VAL A 25 -18.66 2.44 9.98
CA VAL A 25 -19.53 1.35 10.44
C VAL A 25 -20.18 0.72 9.23
N ILE A 26 -19.94 -0.57 9.02
CA ILE A 26 -20.51 -1.35 7.93
C ILE A 26 -21.31 -2.48 8.55
N GLY A 27 -22.63 -2.38 8.50
CA GLY A 27 -23.51 -3.26 9.28
C GLY A 27 -23.34 -3.02 10.78
N ASP A 28 -23.00 -4.06 11.52
CA ASP A 28 -22.69 -4.05 12.96
C ASP A 28 -21.19 -3.96 13.27
N LYS A 29 -20.33 -3.89 12.24
CA LYS A 29 -18.88 -3.90 12.38
C LYS A 29 -18.28 -2.51 12.29
N LYS A 30 -17.30 -2.23 13.16
CA LYS A 30 -16.54 -0.98 13.17
C LYS A 30 -15.16 -1.19 12.55
N PHE A 31 -14.80 -0.30 11.64
CA PHE A 31 -13.48 -0.20 11.04
C PHE A 31 -12.91 1.18 11.33
N ASP A 32 -11.62 1.27 11.61
CA ASP A 32 -10.90 2.54 11.56
C ASP A 32 -10.02 2.51 10.30
N VAL A 33 -10.15 3.56 9.49
CA VAL A 33 -9.34 3.76 8.27
C VAL A 33 -8.39 4.90 8.52
N THR A 34 -7.09 4.65 8.44
CA THR A 34 -6.04 5.66 8.59
C THR A 34 -5.36 5.91 7.25
N ALA A 35 -5.40 7.14 6.76
CA ALA A 35 -4.68 7.51 5.54
C ALA A 35 -3.17 7.53 5.80
N THR A 36 -2.38 7.17 4.79
CA THR A 36 -0.92 7.17 4.81
C THR A 36 -0.35 8.09 3.73
N PRO A 37 0.83 8.70 3.97
CA PRO A 37 1.44 9.58 2.99
C PRO A 37 1.89 8.78 1.76
N THR A 38 1.75 9.38 0.58
CA THR A 38 2.24 8.82 -0.69
C THR A 38 3.03 9.85 -1.46
N LYS A 39 3.96 9.40 -2.30
CA LYS A 39 4.69 10.21 -3.26
C LYS A 39 4.62 9.56 -4.63
N HIS A 40 3.88 10.17 -5.55
CA HIS A 40 3.64 9.65 -6.89
C HIS A 40 4.18 10.62 -7.95
N LEU A 41 3.33 11.54 -8.43
CA LEU A 41 3.70 12.60 -9.37
C LEU A 41 3.81 13.95 -8.66
N PRO A 42 4.72 14.86 -9.09
CA PRO A 42 4.68 16.24 -8.66
C PRO A 42 3.30 16.86 -8.92
N GLY A 43 2.62 17.30 -7.85
CA GLY A 43 1.26 17.86 -7.93
C GLY A 43 0.13 16.83 -8.10
N GLY A 44 0.45 15.53 -8.19
CA GLY A 44 -0.54 14.45 -8.21
C GLY A 44 -0.90 14.00 -6.80
N GLU A 45 -2.18 14.08 -6.43
CA GLU A 45 -2.68 13.50 -5.19
C GLU A 45 -2.85 11.98 -5.32
N CYS A 46 -2.28 11.24 -4.37
CA CYS A 46 -2.51 9.81 -4.16
C CYS A 46 -2.69 9.58 -2.64
N THR A 47 -3.21 8.42 -2.25
CA THR A 47 -3.32 8.03 -0.84
C THR A 47 -3.18 6.52 -0.72
N GLY A 48 -2.39 6.08 0.26
CA GLY A 48 -2.46 4.74 0.80
C GLY A 48 -3.31 4.76 2.07
N PHE A 49 -3.75 3.61 2.56
CA PHE A 49 -4.55 3.55 3.78
C PHE A 49 -4.35 2.25 4.53
N ILE A 50 -4.58 2.32 5.83
CA ILE A 50 -4.52 1.21 6.76
C ILE A 50 -5.92 0.98 7.31
N ILE A 51 -6.34 -0.28 7.39
CA ILE A 51 -7.60 -0.69 7.99
C ILE A 51 -7.30 -1.47 9.26
N THR A 52 -7.93 -1.07 10.36
CA THR A 52 -7.99 -1.83 11.62
C THR A 52 -9.45 -2.09 12.00
N ALA A 53 -9.66 -3.15 12.77
CA ALA A 53 -10.93 -3.47 13.39
C ALA A 53 -10.68 -4.18 14.72
N PRO A 54 -11.56 -4.05 15.74
CA PRO A 54 -11.43 -4.77 17.00
C PRO A 54 -11.26 -6.29 16.81
N GLU A 55 -11.94 -6.86 15.82
CA GLU A 55 -11.93 -8.28 15.49
C GLU A 55 -10.60 -8.74 14.87
N PHE A 56 -9.78 -7.83 14.35
CA PHE A 56 -8.43 -8.19 13.88
C PHE A 56 -7.49 -8.48 15.06
N GLY A 57 -7.82 -7.99 16.25
CA GLY A 57 -7.03 -8.17 17.46
C GLY A 57 -5.81 -7.24 17.52
N GLN A 58 -4.88 -7.60 18.41
CA GLN A 58 -3.66 -6.85 18.65
C GLN A 58 -2.47 -7.78 18.80
N THR A 59 -1.31 -7.32 18.36
CA THR A 59 -0.02 -7.99 18.52
C THR A 59 0.94 -6.99 19.16
N ASN A 60 1.58 -7.39 20.27
CA ASN A 60 2.53 -6.54 21.00
C ASN A 60 1.97 -5.15 21.38
N GLY A 61 0.67 -5.07 21.69
CA GLY A 61 -0.01 -3.82 22.05
C GLY A 61 -0.32 -2.88 20.87
N LEU A 62 -0.06 -3.31 19.63
CA LEU A 62 -0.45 -2.58 18.43
C LEU A 62 -1.66 -3.24 17.76
N PRO A 63 -2.61 -2.47 17.20
CA PRO A 63 -3.72 -3.03 16.43
C PRO A 63 -3.22 -3.77 15.19
N ASN A 64 -3.76 -4.97 14.97
CA ASN A 64 -3.52 -5.75 13.77
C ASN A 64 -4.21 -5.07 12.59
N ALA A 65 -3.52 -5.00 11.46
CA ALA A 65 -3.90 -4.11 10.38
C ALA A 65 -3.64 -4.69 8.99
N VAL A 66 -4.47 -4.27 8.04
CA VAL A 66 -4.25 -4.46 6.60
C VAL A 66 -3.82 -3.13 6.01
N TYR A 67 -2.70 -3.10 5.31
CA TYR A 67 -2.13 -1.89 4.72
C TYR A 67 -2.20 -1.94 3.19
N PHE A 68 -2.71 -0.88 2.58
CA PHE A 68 -2.70 -0.62 1.15
C PHE A 68 -1.78 0.56 0.87
N SER A 69 -0.70 0.36 0.11
CA SER A 69 0.30 1.43 -0.08
C SER A 69 -0.22 2.62 -0.88
N GLY A 70 -1.21 2.38 -1.74
CA GLY A 70 -1.49 3.27 -2.87
C GLY A 70 -0.28 3.34 -3.82
N ASP A 71 -0.43 4.12 -4.90
CA ASP A 71 0.65 4.35 -5.84
C ASP A 71 1.68 5.30 -5.22
N THR A 72 2.79 4.75 -4.75
CA THR A 72 3.85 5.54 -4.11
C THR A 72 5.21 4.93 -4.41
N ILE A 73 6.25 5.75 -4.42
CA ILE A 73 7.62 5.31 -4.19
C ILE A 73 7.86 5.14 -2.69
N TYR A 74 8.97 4.48 -2.33
CA TYR A 74 9.41 4.46 -0.93
C TYR A 74 9.74 5.87 -0.43
N ILE A 75 9.20 6.23 0.74
CA ILE A 75 9.55 7.44 1.49
C ILE A 75 9.81 7.06 2.95
N PRO A 76 10.85 7.64 3.60
CA PRO A 76 11.21 7.27 4.99
C PRO A 76 10.09 7.47 6.02
N GLU A 77 9.12 8.33 5.73
CA GLU A 77 7.99 8.58 6.61
C GLU A 77 7.12 7.32 6.82
N LEU A 78 7.06 6.41 5.84
CA LEU A 78 6.27 5.18 5.92
C LEU A 78 6.76 4.22 7.02
N ALA A 79 8.04 4.29 7.42
CA ALA A 79 8.56 3.52 8.54
C ALA A 79 7.84 3.82 9.88
N GLN A 80 7.14 4.95 9.98
CA GLN A 80 6.32 5.27 11.16
C GLN A 80 5.14 4.32 11.35
N ILE A 81 4.74 3.57 10.31
CA ILE A 81 3.64 2.58 10.38
C ILE A 81 3.91 1.55 11.49
N ALA A 82 5.14 1.01 11.58
CA ALA A 82 5.53 0.03 12.60
C ALA A 82 5.40 0.54 14.05
N LYS A 83 5.32 1.86 14.26
CA LYS A 83 5.13 2.44 15.59
C LYS A 83 3.66 2.50 16.01
N LYS A 84 2.74 2.40 15.05
CA LYS A 84 1.30 2.63 15.24
C LYS A 84 0.48 1.36 15.01
N PHE A 85 0.96 0.45 14.17
CA PHE A 85 0.22 -0.72 13.72
C PHE A 85 1.13 -1.94 13.64
N HIS A 86 0.54 -3.12 13.83
CA HIS A 86 1.13 -4.38 13.41
C HIS A 86 0.51 -4.78 12.07
N ILE A 87 1.30 -4.78 11.01
CA ILE A 87 0.79 -5.03 9.66
C ILE A 87 0.76 -6.54 9.38
N SER A 88 -0.41 -7.15 9.48
CA SER A 88 -0.58 -8.57 9.19
C SER A 88 -0.57 -8.85 7.68
N VAL A 89 -1.10 -7.93 6.88
CA VAL A 89 -1.07 -8.03 5.41
C VAL A 89 -0.75 -6.67 4.80
N ALA A 90 0.30 -6.63 3.98
CA ALA A 90 0.72 -5.45 3.23
C ALA A 90 0.44 -5.65 1.73
N LEU A 91 -0.53 -4.92 1.17
CA LEU A 91 -0.83 -4.86 -0.25
C LEU A 91 -0.09 -3.68 -0.87
N PHE A 92 0.93 -3.96 -1.67
CA PHE A 92 1.77 -2.92 -2.27
C PHE A 92 1.53 -2.78 -3.76
N ASN A 93 1.28 -1.54 -4.20
CA ASN A 93 1.25 -1.18 -5.61
C ASN A 93 2.69 -1.05 -6.12
N LEU A 94 3.11 -1.98 -6.98
CA LEU A 94 4.48 -2.09 -7.46
C LEU A 94 4.57 -1.71 -8.95
N GLY A 95 5.37 -2.44 -9.72
CA GLY A 95 5.48 -2.27 -11.17
C GLY A 95 6.60 -1.34 -11.64
N CYS A 96 7.29 -0.64 -10.71
CA CYS A 96 8.28 0.39 -11.04
C CYS A 96 7.75 1.32 -12.17
N ALA A 97 6.51 1.78 -12.05
CA ALA A 97 5.87 2.61 -13.06
C ALA A 97 6.70 3.89 -13.24
N LYS A 98 6.86 4.35 -14.49
CA LYS A 98 7.55 5.60 -14.79
C LYS A 98 6.69 6.52 -15.62
N ALA A 99 6.69 7.80 -15.27
CA ALA A 99 5.97 8.84 -15.97
C ALA A 99 6.91 9.67 -16.85
N PRO A 100 6.50 10.03 -18.08
CA PRO A 100 7.29 10.82 -19.03
C PRO A 100 7.22 12.33 -18.71
N VAL A 101 7.51 12.72 -17.47
CA VAL A 101 7.48 14.12 -16.99
C VAL A 101 8.89 14.74 -16.85
N SER A 102 9.93 13.93 -17.06
CA SER A 102 11.34 14.31 -17.05
C SER A 102 12.15 13.40 -17.97
N ASP A 103 13.40 13.75 -18.24
CA ASP A 103 14.38 12.89 -18.91
C ASP A 103 15.59 12.66 -17.97
N PRO A 104 15.82 11.42 -17.48
CA PRO A 104 15.05 10.20 -17.73
C PRO A 104 13.63 10.23 -17.09
N PRO A 105 12.71 9.33 -17.52
CA PRO A 105 11.37 9.22 -16.95
C PRO A 105 11.38 9.02 -15.43
N LEU A 106 10.50 9.73 -14.72
CA LEU A 106 10.41 9.71 -13.26
C LEU A 106 9.71 8.44 -12.78
N GLN A 107 10.33 7.71 -11.84
CA GLN A 107 9.68 6.59 -11.15
C GLN A 107 8.60 7.09 -10.19
N ILE A 108 7.42 6.47 -10.26
CA ILE A 108 6.21 6.91 -9.54
C ILE A 108 5.58 5.79 -8.67
N THR A 109 5.99 4.54 -8.82
CA THR A 109 5.63 3.44 -7.88
C THR A 109 6.86 2.67 -7.44
N MET A 110 6.75 1.93 -6.34
CA MET A 110 7.82 1.09 -5.80
C MET A 110 8.27 0.02 -6.80
N ASP A 111 9.57 -0.24 -6.80
CA ASP A 111 10.15 -1.49 -7.31
C ASP A 111 10.25 -2.53 -6.18
N GLY A 112 10.71 -3.73 -6.52
CA GLY A 112 10.85 -4.84 -5.57
C GLY A 112 11.81 -4.55 -4.41
N LYS A 113 12.86 -3.74 -4.62
CA LYS A 113 13.82 -3.39 -3.57
C LYS A 113 13.26 -2.38 -2.59
N GLN A 114 12.59 -1.36 -3.10
CA GLN A 114 11.85 -0.39 -2.30
C GLN A 114 10.74 -1.08 -1.49
N ALA A 115 10.03 -2.02 -2.11
CA ALA A 115 9.00 -2.82 -1.46
C ALA A 115 9.56 -3.71 -0.35
N ALA A 116 10.66 -4.42 -0.61
CA ALA A 116 11.29 -5.27 0.39
C ALA A 116 11.82 -4.47 1.59
N ARG A 117 12.44 -3.32 1.32
CA ARG A 117 12.85 -2.38 2.37
C ARG A 117 11.67 -1.93 3.23
N LEU A 118 10.57 -1.48 2.60
CA LEU A 118 9.40 -1.03 3.34
C LEU A 118 8.80 -2.17 4.17
N PHE A 119 8.70 -3.36 3.58
CA PHE A 119 8.19 -4.57 4.23
C PHE A 119 8.94 -4.90 5.52
N ASP A 120 10.28 -4.87 5.49
CA ASP A 120 11.13 -5.08 6.65
C ASP A 120 10.96 -3.96 7.70
N GLU A 121 11.02 -2.69 7.28
CA GLU A 121 10.92 -1.54 8.19
C GLU A 121 9.56 -1.49 8.92
N ILE A 122 8.46 -1.87 8.25
CA ILE A 122 7.13 -1.93 8.87
C ILE A 122 6.85 -3.25 9.59
N LYS A 123 7.76 -4.22 9.48
CA LYS A 123 7.64 -5.57 10.07
C LYS A 123 6.33 -6.26 9.71
N ALA A 124 5.97 -6.21 8.43
CA ALA A 124 4.75 -6.85 7.97
C ALA A 124 4.91 -8.39 7.96
N ASP A 125 3.82 -9.11 8.21
CA ASP A 125 3.88 -10.58 8.25
C ASP A 125 3.86 -11.18 6.84
N VAL A 126 3.02 -10.62 5.96
CA VAL A 126 2.83 -11.09 4.57
C VAL A 126 2.77 -9.90 3.62
N LEU A 127 3.49 -9.98 2.50
CA LEU A 127 3.40 -9.03 1.40
C LEU A 127 2.58 -9.61 0.25
N VAL A 128 1.62 -8.84 -0.24
CA VAL A 128 0.81 -9.14 -1.43
C VAL A 128 1.16 -8.12 -2.52
N PRO A 129 1.92 -8.51 -3.56
CA PRO A 129 2.21 -7.63 -4.67
C PRO A 129 0.94 -7.39 -5.48
N ILE A 130 0.65 -6.14 -5.81
CA ILE A 130 -0.39 -5.73 -6.77
C ILE A 130 0.17 -4.66 -7.71
N HIS A 131 -0.60 -4.28 -8.74
CA HIS A 131 -0.24 -3.17 -9.64
C HIS A 131 1.14 -3.33 -10.35
N PHE A 132 1.49 -4.54 -10.78
CA PHE A 132 2.76 -4.81 -11.50
C PHE A 132 2.56 -5.44 -12.88
N GLU A 133 1.32 -5.69 -13.29
CA GLU A 133 0.96 -6.31 -14.56
C GLU A 133 -0.31 -5.69 -15.16
N GLY A 134 -0.49 -5.82 -16.48
CA GLY A 134 -1.69 -5.37 -17.19
C GLY A 134 -1.61 -4.00 -17.86
N TRP A 135 -0.50 -3.26 -17.72
CA TRP A 135 -0.30 -1.94 -18.34
C TRP A 135 1.10 -1.79 -18.94
N GLY A 136 1.19 -1.06 -20.06
CA GLY A 136 2.46 -0.89 -20.81
C GLY A 136 3.50 0.03 -20.15
N HIS A 137 3.18 0.67 -19.02
CA HIS A 137 4.07 1.60 -18.32
C HIS A 137 4.79 0.96 -17.11
N PHE A 138 4.60 -0.33 -16.87
CA PHE A 138 5.35 -1.06 -15.84
C PHE A 138 6.72 -1.48 -16.36
N TYR A 139 7.74 -1.16 -15.58
CA TYR A 139 9.14 -1.50 -15.88
C TYR A 139 9.62 -2.72 -15.08
N GLU A 140 8.84 -3.19 -14.09
CA GLU A 140 9.13 -4.40 -13.33
C GLU A 140 7.88 -5.27 -13.18
N GLY A 141 7.80 -6.35 -13.97
CA GLY A 141 6.73 -7.34 -13.85
C GLY A 141 7.03 -8.43 -12.83
N LYS A 142 6.16 -9.46 -12.78
CA LYS A 142 6.24 -10.57 -11.81
C LYS A 142 7.63 -11.20 -11.67
N GLN A 143 8.30 -11.51 -12.78
CA GLN A 143 9.62 -12.15 -12.76
C GLN A 143 10.69 -11.24 -12.15
N GLY A 144 10.63 -9.92 -12.42
CA GLY A 144 11.53 -8.93 -11.83
C GLY A 144 11.33 -8.84 -10.33
N LEU A 145 10.08 -8.72 -9.89
CA LEU A 145 9.73 -8.73 -8.48
C LEU A 145 10.15 -10.01 -7.75
N GLN A 146 9.93 -11.19 -8.35
CA GLN A 146 10.38 -12.46 -7.79
C GLN A 146 11.90 -12.51 -7.59
N LYS A 147 12.66 -11.97 -8.55
CA LYS A 147 14.11 -11.85 -8.44
C LYS A 147 14.49 -10.90 -7.32
N SER A 148 13.90 -9.70 -7.28
CA SER A 148 14.15 -8.70 -6.25
C SER A 148 13.84 -9.25 -4.84
N PHE A 149 12.68 -9.88 -4.65
CA PHE A 149 12.31 -10.45 -3.33
C PHE A 149 13.20 -11.60 -2.88
N LYS A 150 13.70 -12.40 -3.82
CA LYS A 150 14.68 -13.45 -3.53
C LYS A 150 16.05 -12.87 -3.16
N GLU A 151 16.48 -11.82 -3.85
CA GLU A 151 17.74 -11.11 -3.52
C GLU A 151 17.69 -10.47 -2.13
N GLU A 152 16.52 -9.94 -1.75
CA GLU A 152 16.27 -9.30 -0.46
C GLU A 152 15.86 -10.29 0.64
N GLY A 153 15.72 -11.59 0.32
CA GLY A 153 15.48 -12.67 1.29
C GLY A 153 14.09 -12.68 1.93
N ILE A 154 13.07 -12.17 1.23
CA ILE A 154 11.68 -12.12 1.73
C ILE A 154 10.73 -13.00 0.92
N GLU A 155 11.23 -13.87 0.04
CA GLU A 155 10.42 -14.64 -0.91
C GLU A 155 9.39 -15.57 -0.23
N ASP A 156 9.67 -16.04 0.98
CA ASP A 156 8.79 -16.89 1.79
C ASP A 156 7.62 -16.11 2.41
N LYS A 157 7.71 -14.78 2.44
CA LYS A 157 6.67 -13.86 2.94
C LYS A 157 5.76 -13.32 1.84
N ILE A 158 6.01 -13.67 0.57
CA ILE A 158 5.24 -13.15 -0.56
C ILE A 158 4.03 -14.04 -0.86
N CYS A 159 2.84 -13.46 -0.75
CA CYS A 159 1.61 -14.07 -1.19
C CYS A 159 1.21 -13.57 -2.58
N TRP A 160 1.57 -14.35 -3.61
CA TRP A 160 1.12 -14.08 -4.98
C TRP A 160 -0.36 -14.42 -5.16
N LEU A 161 -1.10 -13.50 -5.78
CA LEU A 161 -2.50 -13.69 -6.17
C LEU A 161 -2.61 -14.09 -7.65
N THR A 162 -3.75 -14.68 -8.00
CA THR A 162 -4.15 -14.93 -9.40
C THR A 162 -5.37 -14.07 -9.70
N PRO A 163 -5.37 -13.27 -10.78
CA PRO A 163 -6.51 -12.41 -11.12
C PRO A 163 -7.83 -13.18 -11.17
N GLY A 164 -8.86 -12.67 -10.50
CA GLY A 164 -10.20 -13.27 -10.46
C GLY A 164 -10.34 -14.52 -9.59
N VAL A 165 -9.29 -14.95 -8.90
CA VAL A 165 -9.32 -16.14 -8.04
C VAL A 165 -9.21 -15.73 -6.58
N GLU A 166 -10.20 -16.12 -5.77
CA GLU A 166 -10.19 -15.91 -4.33
C GLU A 166 -9.03 -16.67 -3.67
N LYS A 167 -8.38 -16.05 -2.68
CA LYS A 167 -7.31 -16.66 -1.90
C LYS A 167 -7.39 -16.26 -0.44
N ARG A 168 -7.31 -17.25 0.45
CA ARG A 168 -7.14 -17.04 1.89
C ARG A 168 -5.65 -16.81 2.21
N ILE A 169 -5.37 -15.75 2.97
CA ILE A 169 -3.99 -15.36 3.35
C ILE A 169 -3.69 -15.72 4.81
N LEU A 170 -4.63 -15.44 5.72
CA LEU A 170 -4.57 -15.71 7.16
C LEU A 170 -5.80 -16.53 7.60
#